data_AF-A0AAD5DX98-F1
#
_entry.id   AF-A0AAD5DX98-F1
#
_cell.length_a   1.000
_cell.length_b   1.000
_cell.length_c   1.000
_cell.angle_alpha   90.00
_cell.angle_beta   90.00
_cell.angle_gamma   90.00
#
_symmetry.space_group_name_H-M   'P 1'
#
loop_
_entity.id
_entity.type
_entity.pdbx_description
1 polymer ?
#
loop_
_entity_poly.entity_id
_entity_poly.type
_entity_poly.pdbx_seq_one_letter_code
_entity_poly.pdbx_strand_id
1 'polypeptide(L)'
;MFARTNGGQVQGVPAQHPPSLNSLLAAALPPRFYLRQLELRDCCLDAVSLRQLPVLSSLQRLDVKGCWTANGMDEALRALVQAPALTSLHLRDGYLCCRVPSSDFRPGTWPAYLLAHPSLRSVTLLSSSGAKWDTEQALLPSTAAAQTVLEHLTTDGFTTVPPQLAAVTSLRSLSFCGTPFQLTPSALNTLLALPRLTSLSLPKLSASGRRMAEQLRQALPGLAVKVCI
;
A
#
# COMPACT_ATOMS: atom_id res chain seq x y z
N MET A 1 6.54 -34.57 -19.17
CA MET A 1 5.58 -35.53 -19.77
C MET A 1 4.32 -34.73 -20.09
N PHE A 2 4.08 -34.46 -21.37
CA PHE A 2 2.92 -33.66 -21.81
C PHE A 2 1.74 -34.58 -22.12
N ALA A 3 0.55 -34.22 -21.64
CA ALA A 3 -0.70 -34.84 -22.08
C ALA A 3 -1.57 -33.77 -22.76
N ARG A 4 -1.79 -33.93 -24.07
CA ARG A 4 -2.89 -33.31 -24.83
C ARG A 4 -4.17 -34.07 -24.50
N THR A 5 -5.26 -33.35 -24.26
CA THR A 5 -6.61 -33.93 -24.34
C THR A 5 -7.46 -33.14 -25.32
N ASN A 6 -7.94 -33.88 -26.33
CA ASN A 6 -8.90 -33.45 -27.35
C ASN A 6 -10.26 -33.10 -26.75
N GLY A 7 -11.00 -32.30 -27.52
CA GLY A 7 -12.33 -31.81 -27.20
C GLY A 7 -13.33 -32.91 -26.82
N GLY A 8 -13.95 -32.71 -25.66
CA GLY A 8 -15.19 -33.33 -25.23
C GLY A 8 -15.85 -32.35 -24.26
N GLN A 9 -17.10 -31.95 -24.53
CA GLN A 9 -17.91 -31.21 -23.57
C GLN A 9 -18.02 -32.01 -22.27
N VAL A 10 -17.38 -31.53 -21.21
CA VAL A 10 -17.57 -32.05 -19.86
C VAL A 10 -18.65 -31.21 -19.18
N GLN A 11 -19.75 -31.88 -18.84
CA GLN A 11 -20.82 -31.37 -17.98
C GLN A 11 -20.26 -30.80 -16.67
N GLY A 12 -20.92 -29.75 -16.18
CA GLY A 12 -20.46 -28.87 -15.11
C GLY A 12 -19.94 -29.59 -13.86
N VAL A 13 -18.63 -29.49 -13.66
CA VAL A 13 -18.05 -29.43 -12.31
C VAL A 13 -18.37 -28.02 -11.79
N PRO A 14 -19.08 -27.84 -10.66
CA PRO A 14 -19.23 -26.52 -10.08
C PRO A 14 -17.83 -25.97 -9.86
N ALA A 15 -17.52 -24.81 -10.42
CA ALA A 15 -16.26 -24.13 -10.19
C ALA A 15 -16.06 -24.03 -8.68
N GLN A 16 -15.23 -24.91 -8.10
CA GLN A 16 -14.93 -24.87 -6.68
C GLN A 16 -14.35 -23.49 -6.43
N HIS A 17 -15.13 -22.64 -5.76
CA HIS A 17 -14.64 -21.36 -5.30
C HIS A 17 -13.39 -21.64 -4.46
N PRO A 18 -12.28 -20.92 -4.70
CA PRO A 18 -11.12 -21.04 -3.84
C PRO A 18 -11.58 -20.84 -2.39
N PRO A 19 -11.09 -21.65 -1.43
CA PRO A 19 -11.50 -21.53 -0.04
C PRO A 19 -11.26 -20.08 0.41
N SER A 20 -12.28 -19.47 1.01
CA SER A 20 -12.15 -18.10 1.52
C SER A 20 -11.01 -18.03 2.53
N LEU A 21 -10.33 -16.88 2.61
CA LEU A 21 -9.27 -16.65 3.60
C LEU A 21 -9.75 -16.98 5.01
N ASN A 22 -11.03 -16.73 5.33
CA ASN A 22 -11.63 -17.07 6.60
C ASN A 22 -11.64 -18.58 6.86
N SER A 23 -11.97 -19.40 5.87
CA SER A 23 -11.91 -20.86 5.99
C SER A 23 -10.48 -21.35 6.15
N LEU A 24 -9.51 -20.71 5.48
CA LEU A 24 -8.09 -21.03 5.63
C LEU A 24 -7.54 -20.62 7.00
N LEU A 25 -7.87 -19.42 7.48
CA LEU A 25 -7.46 -18.94 8.80
C LEU A 25 -8.09 -19.78 9.92
N ALA A 26 -9.39 -20.11 9.81
CA ALA A 26 -10.10 -20.94 10.77
C ALA A 26 -9.61 -22.40 10.77
N ALA A 27 -9.26 -22.96 9.61
CA ALA A 27 -8.75 -24.32 9.51
C ALA A 27 -7.25 -24.43 9.87
N ALA A 28 -6.45 -23.39 9.62
CA ALA A 28 -4.99 -23.45 9.73
C ALA A 28 -4.44 -22.90 11.05
N LEU A 29 -5.21 -22.12 11.83
CA LEU A 29 -4.70 -21.49 13.05
C LEU A 29 -5.38 -22.05 14.31
N PRO A 30 -4.67 -22.92 15.07
CA PRO A 30 -5.09 -23.30 16.42
C PRO A 30 -5.28 -22.06 17.32
N PRO A 31 -6.12 -22.13 18.36
CA PRO A 31 -6.48 -21.01 19.25
C PRO A 31 -5.32 -20.42 20.09
N ARG A 32 -4.06 -20.73 19.79
CA ARG A 32 -2.85 -20.21 20.44
C ARG A 32 -1.71 -19.87 19.46
N PHE A 33 -2.02 -19.71 18.17
CA PHE A 33 -1.00 -19.41 17.17
C PHE A 33 -0.65 -17.92 17.13
N TYR A 34 0.61 -17.60 17.39
CA TYR A 34 1.16 -16.25 17.28
C TYR A 34 1.63 -16.00 15.84
N LEU A 35 0.69 -15.80 14.94
CA LEU A 35 1.02 -15.52 13.55
C LEU A 35 1.64 -14.11 13.46
N ARG A 36 2.96 -14.02 13.26
CA ARG A 36 3.69 -12.75 13.15
C ARG A 36 3.80 -12.24 11.72
N GLN A 37 3.79 -13.14 10.74
CA GLN A 37 3.90 -12.80 9.34
C GLN A 37 2.84 -13.55 8.56
N LEU A 38 2.09 -12.83 7.71
CA LEU A 38 1.15 -13.38 6.77
C LEU A 38 1.54 -12.94 5.37
N GLU A 39 1.58 -13.88 4.46
CA GLU A 39 1.83 -13.63 3.05
C GLU A 39 0.72 -14.24 2.22
N LEU A 40 0.05 -13.39 1.44
CA LEU A 40 -1.07 -13.73 0.58
C LEU A 40 -0.67 -13.40 -0.84
N ARG A 41 -0.63 -14.41 -1.71
CA ARG A 41 -0.27 -14.24 -3.11
C ARG A 41 -1.38 -14.75 -3.99
N ASP A 42 -1.77 -13.94 -4.96
CA ASP A 42 -2.71 -14.31 -6.01
C ASP A 42 -3.97 -14.98 -5.43
N CYS A 43 -4.54 -14.35 -4.38
CA CYS A 43 -5.76 -14.80 -3.69
C CYS A 43 -6.90 -13.80 -3.93
N CYS A 44 -8.12 -14.24 -4.25
CA CYS A 44 -9.28 -13.37 -4.21
C CYS A 44 -9.62 -13.11 -2.72
N LEU A 45 -9.36 -11.90 -2.24
CA LEU A 45 -9.68 -11.49 -0.87
C LEU A 45 -10.95 -10.67 -0.91
N ASP A 46 -11.96 -10.99 -0.12
CA ASP A 46 -13.04 -10.04 0.10
C ASP A 46 -12.66 -9.05 1.21
N ALA A 47 -13.29 -7.87 1.21
CA ALA A 47 -13.06 -6.87 2.25
C ALA A 47 -13.41 -7.40 3.65
N VAL A 48 -14.33 -8.38 3.72
CA VAL A 48 -14.76 -9.04 4.95
C VAL A 48 -13.62 -9.82 5.59
N SER A 49 -12.85 -10.56 4.79
CA SER A 49 -11.69 -11.34 5.25
C SER A 49 -10.58 -10.44 5.76
N LEU A 50 -10.34 -9.31 5.10
CA LEU A 50 -9.34 -8.33 5.55
C LEU A 50 -9.75 -7.63 6.85
N ARG A 51 -11.04 -7.42 7.09
CA ARG A 51 -11.57 -6.88 8.36
C ARG A 51 -11.34 -7.80 9.56
N GLN A 52 -11.09 -9.09 9.35
CA GLN A 52 -10.81 -10.05 10.41
C GLN A 52 -9.31 -10.14 10.75
N LEU A 53 -8.42 -9.61 9.90
CA LEU A 53 -6.98 -9.63 10.17
C LEU A 53 -6.55 -8.91 11.47
N PRO A 54 -7.21 -7.82 11.92
CA PRO A 54 -6.90 -7.20 13.21
C PRO A 54 -7.08 -8.14 14.41
N VAL A 55 -7.87 -9.22 14.28
CA VAL A 55 -8.01 -10.27 15.31
C VAL A 55 -6.68 -11.00 15.52
N LEU A 56 -5.78 -10.99 14.53
CA LEU A 56 -4.41 -11.47 14.64
C LEU A 56 -3.56 -10.44 15.38
N SER A 57 -3.78 -10.30 16.69
CA SER A 57 -3.13 -9.32 17.56
C SER A 57 -1.59 -9.40 17.58
N SER A 58 -1.02 -10.50 17.08
CA SER A 58 0.42 -10.72 16.98
C SER A 58 1.00 -10.48 15.57
N LEU A 59 0.17 -10.14 14.59
CA LEU A 59 0.59 -9.94 13.20
C LEU A 59 1.44 -8.68 13.09
N GLN A 60 2.71 -8.87 12.76
CA GLN A 60 3.71 -7.82 12.62
C GLN A 60 3.96 -7.44 11.16
N ARG A 61 3.83 -8.40 10.24
CA ARG A 61 4.05 -8.21 8.81
C ARG A 61 2.91 -8.82 8.00
N LEU A 62 2.36 -8.02 7.10
CA LEU A 62 1.37 -8.45 6.13
C LEU A 62 1.89 -8.14 4.72
N ASP A 63 2.07 -9.18 3.91
CA ASP A 63 2.38 -9.06 2.49
C ASP A 63 1.21 -9.61 1.68
N VAL A 64 0.66 -8.78 0.81
CA VAL A 64 -0.49 -9.10 -0.03
C VAL A 64 -0.13 -8.71 -1.45
N LYS A 65 0.06 -9.72 -2.30
CA LYS A 65 0.49 -9.54 -3.69
C LYS A 65 -0.50 -10.19 -4.63
N GLY A 66 -1.01 -9.46 -5.61
CA GLY A 66 -1.95 -10.03 -6.58
C GLY A 66 -3.29 -10.44 -6.00
N CYS A 67 -3.62 -9.92 -4.82
CA CYS A 67 -4.92 -10.15 -4.21
C CYS A 67 -5.86 -8.99 -4.47
N TRP A 68 -7.12 -9.32 -4.75
CA TRP A 68 -8.10 -8.32 -5.13
C TRP A 68 -9.41 -8.47 -4.37
N THR A 69 -9.98 -7.32 -3.98
CA THR A 69 -11.29 -7.18 -3.34
C THR A 69 -12.24 -6.48 -4.29
N ALA A 70 -13.41 -7.07 -4.54
CA ALA A 70 -14.45 -6.45 -5.37
C ALA A 70 -15.00 -5.13 -4.79
N ASN A 71 -14.86 -4.90 -3.47
CA ASN A 71 -15.46 -3.77 -2.74
C ASN A 71 -14.46 -2.67 -2.33
N GLY A 72 -13.35 -2.53 -3.05
CA GLY A 72 -12.37 -1.46 -2.82
C GLY A 72 -11.42 -1.73 -1.65
N MET A 73 -10.13 -1.45 -1.88
CA MET A 73 -9.04 -1.68 -0.93
C MET A 73 -9.12 -0.75 0.30
N ASP A 74 -9.80 0.40 0.18
CA ASP A 74 -9.84 1.43 1.23
C ASP A 74 -10.47 0.94 2.54
N GLU A 75 -11.53 0.12 2.46
CA GLU A 75 -12.18 -0.45 3.64
C GLU A 75 -11.28 -1.47 4.35
N ALA A 76 -10.58 -2.29 3.58
CA ALA A 76 -9.63 -3.25 4.11
C ALA A 76 -8.44 -2.56 4.79
N LEU A 77 -7.90 -1.57 4.10
CA LEU A 77 -6.81 -0.73 4.58
C LEU A 77 -7.21 0.06 5.86
N ARG A 78 -8.45 0.56 5.93
CA ARG A 78 -9.00 1.17 7.16
C ARG A 78 -9.09 0.16 8.30
N ALA A 79 -9.46 -1.09 8.04
CA ALA A 79 -9.51 -2.12 9.06
C ALA A 79 -8.10 -2.47 9.59
N LEU A 80 -7.07 -2.45 8.74
CA LEU A 80 -5.69 -2.71 9.15
C LEU A 80 -5.15 -1.68 10.16
N VAL A 81 -5.74 -0.48 10.23
CA VAL A 81 -5.42 0.53 11.27
C VAL A 81 -5.67 0.00 12.69
N GLN A 82 -6.58 -0.96 12.82
CA GLN A 82 -6.91 -1.58 14.10
C GLN A 82 -5.95 -2.71 14.49
N ALA A 83 -4.95 -3.07 13.68
CA ALA A 83 -4.00 -4.13 13.97
C ALA A 83 -2.84 -3.60 14.83
N PRO A 84 -2.83 -3.81 16.16
CA PRO A 84 -1.96 -3.06 17.07
C PRO A 84 -0.48 -3.41 16.92
N ALA A 85 -0.18 -4.62 16.45
CA ALA A 85 1.18 -5.13 16.28
C ALA A 85 1.73 -4.92 14.86
N LEU A 86 0.92 -4.44 13.90
CA LEU A 86 1.33 -4.37 12.51
C LEU A 86 2.41 -3.30 12.32
N THR A 87 3.60 -3.74 11.93
CA THR A 87 4.78 -2.88 11.72
C THR A 87 5.13 -2.72 10.24
N SER A 88 4.77 -3.69 9.40
CA SER A 88 5.15 -3.77 8.00
C SER A 88 3.95 -4.21 7.16
N LEU A 89 3.59 -3.39 6.18
CA LEU A 89 2.50 -3.66 5.26
C LEU A 89 2.97 -3.52 3.82
N HIS A 90 2.93 -4.60 3.07
CA HIS A 90 3.20 -4.62 1.63
C HIS A 90 1.93 -4.99 0.90
N LEU A 91 1.38 -4.06 0.13
CA LEU A 91 0.30 -4.33 -0.82
C LEU A 91 0.85 -4.09 -2.22
N ARG A 92 0.79 -5.12 -3.05
CA ARG A 92 1.10 -5.03 -4.46
C ARG A 92 -0.09 -5.58 -5.25
N ASP A 93 -0.71 -4.73 -6.03
CA ASP A 93 -1.75 -5.16 -6.96
C ASP A 93 -1.15 -6.14 -8.00
N GLY A 94 -1.98 -7.06 -8.46
CA GLY A 94 -1.58 -8.05 -9.46
C GLY A 94 -2.79 -8.58 -10.22
N TYR A 95 -2.61 -8.67 -11.53
CA TYR A 95 -3.66 -8.91 -12.52
C TYR A 95 -4.24 -10.33 -12.55
N LEU A 96 -3.84 -11.20 -11.63
CA LEU A 96 -3.92 -12.65 -11.88
C LEU A 96 -5.16 -13.33 -11.32
N CYS A 97 -5.76 -12.83 -10.23
CA CYS A 97 -6.64 -13.70 -9.45
C CYS A 97 -8.12 -13.69 -9.84
N CYS A 98 -8.68 -12.58 -10.34
CA CYS A 98 -10.11 -12.53 -10.61
C CYS A 98 -10.35 -11.69 -11.89
N ARG A 99 -10.97 -12.28 -12.94
CA ARG A 99 -11.42 -11.59 -14.18
C ARG A 99 -12.61 -10.65 -13.88
N VAL A 100 -12.48 -9.79 -12.88
CA VAL A 100 -13.46 -8.72 -12.66
C VAL A 100 -13.09 -7.60 -13.62
N PRO A 101 -14.02 -7.11 -14.45
CA PRO A 101 -13.73 -6.01 -15.36
C PRO A 101 -13.20 -4.81 -14.58
N SER A 102 -12.05 -4.31 -15.04
CA SER A 102 -11.16 -3.34 -14.41
C SER A 102 -11.76 -1.93 -14.21
N SER A 103 -13.07 -1.74 -14.41
CA SER A 103 -13.71 -0.43 -14.49
C SER A 103 -14.00 0.23 -13.14
N ASP A 104 -14.02 -0.53 -12.04
CA ASP A 104 -14.42 0.00 -10.73
C ASP A 104 -13.25 0.26 -9.77
N PHE A 105 -12.00 0.02 -10.20
CA PHE A 105 -10.83 0.35 -9.38
C PHE A 105 -10.55 1.85 -9.43
N ARG A 106 -11.24 2.59 -8.55
CA ARG A 106 -10.81 3.89 -8.08
C ARG A 106 -10.27 3.71 -6.67
N PRO A 107 -8.95 3.63 -6.44
CA PRO A 107 -8.38 4.00 -5.15
C PRO A 107 -8.57 5.52 -5.05
N GLY A 108 -9.82 5.92 -4.86
CA GLY A 108 -10.27 7.30 -4.99
C GLY A 108 -9.74 8.17 -3.87
N THR A 109 -9.11 7.57 -2.85
CA THR A 109 -8.69 8.27 -1.65
C THR A 109 -7.31 7.81 -1.21
N TRP A 110 -6.41 8.77 -0.99
CA TRP A 110 -5.17 8.54 -0.26
C TRP A 110 -5.48 7.91 1.11
N PRO A 111 -4.91 6.74 1.46
CA PRO A 111 -5.09 6.11 2.78
C PRO A 111 -4.39 6.88 3.91
N ALA A 112 -4.86 8.08 4.22
CA ALA A 112 -4.34 8.94 5.29
C ALA A 112 -4.32 8.23 6.65
N TYR A 113 -5.24 7.29 6.86
CA TYR A 113 -5.30 6.47 8.06
C TYR A 113 -4.07 5.55 8.23
N LEU A 114 -3.33 5.21 7.17
CA LEU A 114 -2.04 4.50 7.29
C LEU A 114 -0.96 5.39 7.89
N LEU A 115 -0.99 6.70 7.58
CA LEU A 115 -0.08 7.65 8.22
C LEU A 115 -0.37 7.79 9.71
N ALA A 116 -1.62 7.60 10.12
CA ALA A 116 -2.06 7.67 11.52
C ALA A 116 -1.89 6.35 12.29
N HIS A 117 -1.41 5.27 11.64
CA HIS A 117 -1.30 3.97 12.29
C HIS A 117 -0.20 3.99 13.38
N PRO A 118 -0.51 3.59 14.62
CA PRO A 118 0.37 3.82 15.78
C PRO A 118 1.67 3.00 15.78
N SER A 119 1.66 1.81 15.18
CA SER A 119 2.80 0.87 15.23
C SER A 119 3.50 0.64 13.87
N LEU A 120 2.97 1.23 12.81
CA LEU A 120 3.35 0.86 11.46
C LEU A 120 4.56 1.68 11.02
N ARG A 121 5.65 0.98 10.73
CA ARG A 121 6.97 1.55 10.44
C ARG A 121 7.31 1.53 8.96
N SER A 122 6.74 0.60 8.20
CA SER A 122 7.05 0.42 6.79
C SER A 122 5.80 0.08 6.00
N VAL A 123 5.54 0.86 4.95
CA VAL A 123 4.45 0.64 4.00
C VAL A 123 4.99 0.64 2.58
N THR A 124 4.59 -0.37 1.82
CA THR A 124 4.77 -0.43 0.37
C THR A 124 3.41 -0.65 -0.28
N LEU A 125 2.96 0.29 -1.10
CA LEU A 125 1.67 0.24 -1.81
C LEU A 125 1.90 0.44 -3.30
N LEU A 126 1.92 -0.64 -4.06
CA LEU A 126 2.21 -0.59 -5.49
C LEU A 126 1.00 -1.07 -6.29
N SER A 127 0.49 -0.22 -7.16
CA SER A 127 -0.61 -0.51 -8.05
C SER A 127 -0.12 -0.71 -9.48
N SER A 128 -0.37 -1.91 -10.01
CA SER A 128 -0.03 -2.23 -11.39
C SER A 128 -0.87 -1.45 -12.41
N SER A 129 -2.02 -0.91 -12.02
CA SER A 129 -2.94 -0.17 -12.90
C SER A 129 -2.60 1.32 -13.05
N GLY A 130 -1.57 1.83 -12.33
CA GLY A 130 -1.19 3.25 -12.39
C GLY A 130 -2.27 4.18 -11.84
N ALA A 131 -3.14 3.67 -10.96
CA ALA A 131 -4.24 4.44 -10.41
C ALA A 131 -3.73 5.57 -9.52
N LYS A 132 -4.20 6.79 -9.81
CA LYS A 132 -3.88 8.00 -9.04
C LYS A 132 -4.72 8.07 -7.78
N TRP A 133 -4.07 8.38 -6.65
CA TRP A 133 -4.72 8.70 -5.40
C TRP A 133 -5.14 10.17 -5.36
N ASP A 134 -6.35 10.43 -4.88
CA ASP A 134 -6.79 11.78 -4.53
C ASP A 134 -6.17 12.18 -3.18
N THR A 135 -5.35 13.22 -3.21
CA THR A 135 -4.67 13.77 -2.02
C THR A 135 -5.42 14.94 -1.39
N GLU A 136 -6.46 15.47 -2.05
CA GLU A 136 -7.21 16.65 -1.60
C GLU A 136 -8.21 16.32 -0.49
N GLN A 137 -8.77 15.10 -0.48
CA GLN A 137 -9.84 14.69 0.45
C GLN A 137 -9.34 13.96 1.71
N ALA A 138 -8.03 13.86 1.89
CA ALA A 138 -7.43 13.13 3.00
C ALA A 138 -7.44 13.96 4.29
N LEU A 139 -8.51 13.83 5.07
CA LEU A 139 -8.49 14.22 6.48
C LEU A 139 -7.73 13.14 7.26
N LEU A 140 -6.62 13.50 7.89
CA LEU A 140 -6.10 12.69 8.99
C LEU A 140 -7.21 12.63 10.06
N PRO A 141 -7.57 11.47 10.60
CA PRO A 141 -8.55 11.42 11.68
C PRO A 141 -8.06 12.29 12.83
N SER A 142 -8.78 13.39 13.11
CA SER A 142 -8.41 14.41 14.09
C SER A 142 -8.25 13.89 15.52
N THR A 143 -8.64 12.63 15.77
CA THR A 143 -8.64 11.99 17.08
C THR A 143 -7.33 11.33 17.49
N ALA A 144 -6.25 11.41 16.71
CA ALA A 144 -4.94 11.09 17.26
C ALA A 144 -3.84 11.92 16.60
N ALA A 145 -3.28 12.85 17.36
CA ALA A 145 -1.85 13.13 17.33
C ALA A 145 -1.07 11.87 17.81
N ALA A 146 -1.38 10.69 17.24
CA ALA A 146 -0.60 9.50 17.39
C ALA A 146 0.77 9.85 16.82
N GLN A 147 1.80 9.69 17.63
CA GLN A 147 3.18 9.74 17.19
C GLN A 147 3.36 8.63 16.16
N THR A 148 3.06 8.95 14.90
CA THR A 148 3.26 8.02 13.81
C THR A 148 4.71 7.60 13.80
N VAL A 149 4.94 6.30 13.77
CA VAL A 149 6.27 5.69 13.74
C VAL A 149 6.68 5.28 12.34
N LEU A 150 5.98 5.77 11.31
CA LEU A 150 6.24 5.44 9.92
C LEU A 150 7.60 5.98 9.48
N GLU A 151 8.53 5.07 9.25
CA GLU A 151 9.90 5.39 8.83
C GLU A 151 10.09 5.24 7.32
N HIS A 152 9.36 4.32 6.69
CA HIS A 152 9.51 3.97 5.28
C HIS A 152 8.18 3.95 4.53
N LEU A 153 8.06 4.75 3.48
CA LEU A 153 6.90 4.76 2.59
C LEU A 153 7.35 4.58 1.14
N THR A 154 6.81 3.56 0.47
CA THR A 154 6.96 3.34 -0.97
C THR A 154 5.58 3.28 -1.62
N THR A 155 5.37 4.05 -2.68
CA THR A 155 4.11 4.06 -3.41
C THR A 155 4.25 4.54 -4.85
N ASP A 156 3.34 4.11 -5.72
CA ASP A 156 3.21 4.60 -7.09
C ASP A 156 1.91 5.35 -7.40
N GLY A 157 1.02 5.49 -6.42
CA GLY A 157 -0.28 6.13 -6.59
C GLY A 157 -0.24 7.67 -6.53
N PHE A 158 0.87 8.28 -6.12
CA PHE A 158 0.95 9.72 -5.97
C PHE A 158 1.39 10.44 -7.24
N THR A 159 0.63 11.45 -7.64
CA THR A 159 1.09 12.43 -8.64
C THR A 159 1.76 13.67 -8.05
N THR A 160 1.67 13.88 -6.73
CA THR A 160 2.35 14.96 -6.00
C THR A 160 2.50 14.53 -4.53
N VAL A 161 3.31 15.25 -3.74
CA VAL A 161 3.45 14.99 -2.30
C VAL A 161 2.21 15.53 -1.57
N PRO A 162 1.45 14.70 -0.84
CA PRO A 162 0.32 15.17 -0.05
C PRO A 162 0.78 16.02 1.14
N PRO A 163 0.13 17.15 1.46
CA PRO A 163 0.51 18.00 2.60
C PRO A 163 0.44 17.27 3.94
N GLN A 164 -0.45 16.28 4.08
CA GLN A 164 -0.59 15.42 5.26
C GLN A 164 0.69 14.66 5.60
N LEU A 165 1.59 14.46 4.62
CA LEU A 165 2.88 13.82 4.86
C LEU A 165 3.78 14.63 5.80
N ALA A 166 3.61 15.96 5.87
CA ALA A 166 4.35 16.83 6.80
C ALA A 166 4.15 16.44 8.27
N ALA A 167 3.03 15.80 8.62
CA ALA A 167 2.75 15.33 9.97
C ALA A 167 3.60 14.10 10.37
N VAL A 168 4.18 13.40 9.40
CA VAL A 168 4.94 12.16 9.60
C VAL A 168 6.41 12.46 9.88
N THR A 169 6.67 13.07 11.04
CA THR A 169 8.02 13.54 11.42
C THR A 169 9.04 12.42 11.62
N SER A 170 8.60 11.15 11.73
CA SER A 170 9.43 9.95 11.83
C SER A 170 9.96 9.45 10.48
N LEU A 171 9.45 9.96 9.36
CA LEU A 171 9.76 9.45 8.02
C LEU A 171 11.25 9.64 7.67
N ARG A 172 11.90 8.54 7.29
CA ARG A 172 13.33 8.49 6.91
C ARG A 172 13.53 8.20 5.44
N SER A 173 12.66 7.38 4.86
CA SER A 173 12.72 6.97 3.48
C SER A 173 11.37 7.15 2.80
N LEU A 174 11.38 7.85 1.68
CA LEU A 174 10.22 8.08 0.85
C LEU A 174 10.53 7.71 -0.60
N SER A 175 9.72 6.85 -1.20
CA SER A 175 9.91 6.40 -2.57
C SER A 175 8.62 6.54 -3.35
N PHE A 176 8.65 7.39 -4.36
CA PHE A 176 7.60 7.53 -5.36
C PHE A 176 8.03 6.79 -6.62
N CYS A 177 7.28 5.77 -7.02
CA CYS A 177 7.55 4.96 -8.20
C CYS A 177 6.44 5.16 -9.25
N GLY A 178 6.67 4.82 -10.51
CA GLY A 178 5.57 4.75 -11.48
C GLY A 178 5.07 6.10 -12.01
N THR A 179 3.79 6.42 -11.73
CA THR A 179 2.95 7.44 -12.40
C THR A 179 3.62 8.80 -12.62
N PRO A 180 3.15 9.64 -13.58
CA PRO A 180 3.72 10.96 -13.79
C PRO A 180 3.62 11.83 -12.53
N PHE A 181 4.74 11.92 -11.82
CA PHE A 181 4.87 12.69 -10.59
C PHE A 181 5.29 14.13 -10.91
N GLN A 182 4.60 15.07 -10.30
CA GLN A 182 4.90 16.49 -10.37
C GLN A 182 5.40 16.96 -9.02
N LEU A 183 6.66 17.41 -9.00
CA LEU A 183 7.21 18.11 -7.86
C LEU A 183 6.79 19.57 -7.95
N THR A 184 5.84 19.99 -7.10
CA THR A 184 5.34 21.37 -7.01
C THR A 184 6.07 22.13 -5.88
N PRO A 185 5.95 23.48 -5.82
CA PRO A 185 6.50 24.24 -4.69
C PRO A 185 5.91 23.83 -3.33
N SER A 186 4.61 23.51 -3.28
CA SER A 186 3.97 22.99 -2.08
C SER A 186 4.53 21.63 -1.67
N ALA A 187 4.75 20.73 -2.63
CA ALA A 187 5.38 19.44 -2.38
C ALA A 187 6.82 19.59 -1.85
N LEU A 188 7.58 20.55 -2.40
CA LEU A 188 8.93 20.86 -1.94
C LEU A 188 8.93 21.35 -0.48
N ASN A 189 7.99 22.24 -0.11
CA ASN A 189 7.85 22.71 1.27
C ASN A 189 7.50 21.54 2.23
N THR A 190 6.61 20.65 1.82
CA THR A 190 6.27 19.44 2.59
C THR A 190 7.49 18.56 2.82
N LEU A 191 8.32 18.36 1.79
CA LEU A 191 9.56 17.55 1.91
C LEU A 191 10.61 18.22 2.80
N LEU A 192 10.77 19.54 2.71
CA LEU A 192 11.67 20.31 3.59
C LEU A 192 11.22 20.30 5.05
N ALA A 193 9.92 20.18 5.31
CA ALA A 193 9.36 20.11 6.65
C ALA A 193 9.60 18.75 7.34
N LEU A 194 10.12 17.72 6.63
CA LEU A 194 10.38 16.40 7.19
C LEU A 194 11.78 16.36 7.83
N PRO A 195 11.89 16.36 9.19
CA PRO A 195 13.17 16.57 9.87
C PRO A 195 14.12 15.37 9.79
N ARG A 196 13.62 14.18 9.45
CA ARG A 196 14.37 12.92 9.46
C ARG A 196 14.54 12.29 8.08
N LEU A 197 14.09 12.95 7.03
CA LEU A 197 14.14 12.40 5.68
C LEU A 197 15.59 12.35 5.18
N THR A 198 16.12 11.14 4.99
CA THR A 198 17.50 10.90 4.53
C THR A 198 17.54 10.23 3.16
N SER A 199 16.45 9.61 2.72
CA SER A 199 16.36 8.96 1.40
C SER A 199 15.07 9.37 0.69
N LEU A 200 15.20 9.89 -0.52
CA LEU A 200 14.08 10.23 -1.38
C LEU A 200 14.31 9.62 -2.76
N SER A 201 13.40 8.77 -3.21
CA SER A 201 13.38 8.28 -4.57
C SER A 201 12.19 8.88 -5.31
N LEU A 202 12.45 9.53 -6.44
CA LEU A 202 11.43 10.17 -7.28
C LEU A 202 11.37 9.43 -8.62
N PRO A 203 10.22 9.32 -9.29
CA PRO A 203 10.18 8.80 -10.65
C PRO A 203 10.77 9.83 -11.61
N LYS A 204 10.73 9.54 -12.91
CA LYS A 204 11.28 10.44 -13.94
C LYS A 204 10.59 11.81 -13.90
N LEU A 205 11.35 12.84 -13.52
CA LEU A 205 10.88 14.22 -13.40
C LEU A 205 11.00 15.01 -14.71
N SER A 206 10.10 15.99 -14.88
CA SER A 206 10.21 17.04 -15.90
C SER A 206 11.44 17.94 -15.68
N ALA A 207 11.78 18.80 -16.64
CA ALA A 207 12.91 19.72 -16.50
C ALA A 207 12.77 20.67 -15.29
N SER A 208 11.55 21.17 -15.02
CA SER A 208 11.25 21.98 -13.83
C SER A 208 11.34 21.14 -12.55
N GLY A 209 10.80 19.92 -12.55
CA GLY A 209 10.90 19.00 -11.42
C GLY A 209 12.36 18.66 -11.05
N ARG A 210 13.23 18.49 -12.04
CA ARG A 210 14.68 18.26 -11.80
C ARG A 210 15.34 19.46 -11.11
N ARG A 211 15.02 20.70 -11.51
CA ARG A 211 15.53 21.90 -10.84
C ARG A 211 15.09 21.97 -9.38
N MET A 212 13.83 21.65 -9.10
CA MET A 212 13.29 21.60 -7.73
C MET A 212 13.93 20.46 -6.91
N ALA A 213 14.17 19.30 -7.50
CA ALA A 213 14.89 18.22 -6.84
C ALA A 213 16.34 18.63 -6.50
N GLU A 214 16.98 19.40 -7.36
CA GLU A 214 18.32 19.95 -7.09
C GLU A 214 18.29 20.99 -5.95
N GLN A 215 17.29 21.87 -5.92
CA GLN A 215 17.07 22.78 -4.78
C GLN A 215 16.89 22.02 -3.47
N LEU A 216 16.15 20.89 -3.50
CA LEU A 216 15.98 20.03 -2.34
C LEU A 216 17.32 19.40 -1.88
N ARG A 217 18.17 18.96 -2.82
CA ARG A 217 19.52 18.44 -2.50
C ARG A 217 20.40 19.52 -1.88
N GLN A 218 20.32 20.75 -2.38
CA GLN A 218 21.08 21.89 -1.84
C GLN A 218 20.61 22.28 -0.44
N ALA A 219 19.30 22.27 -0.20
CA ALA A 219 18.72 22.58 1.10
C ALA A 219 18.93 21.48 2.15
N LEU A 220 19.03 20.22 1.72
CA LEU A 220 19.23 19.06 2.57
C LEU A 220 20.46 18.26 2.10
N PRO A 221 21.69 18.69 2.43
CA PRO A 221 22.93 18.07 1.93
C PRO A 221 23.12 16.60 2.37
N GLY A 222 22.40 16.15 3.40
CA GLY A 222 22.36 14.74 3.82
C GLY A 222 21.31 13.87 3.12
N LEU A 223 20.49 14.44 2.23
CA LEU A 223 19.40 13.74 1.55
C LEU A 223 19.92 13.01 0.30
N ALA A 224 19.83 11.68 0.34
CA ALA A 224 20.08 10.85 -0.83
C ALA A 224 18.87 10.90 -1.78
N VAL A 225 18.96 11.72 -2.83
CA VAL A 225 17.94 11.77 -3.89
C VAL A 225 18.29 10.81 -5.03
N LYS A 226 17.41 9.86 -5.31
CA LYS A 226 17.53 8.86 -6.39
C LYS A 226 16.37 8.96 -7.37
N VAL A 227 16.59 8.48 -8.59
CA VAL A 227 15.53 8.32 -9.58
C VAL A 227 15.10 6.85 -9.59
N CYS A 228 13.81 6.58 -9.42
CA CYS A 228 13.22 5.26 -9.62
C CYS A 228 13.29 4.90 -11.11
N ILE A 229 13.88 3.74 -11.41
CA ILE A 229 14.02 3.19 -12.77
C ILE A 229 12.78 2.37 -13.09
#